data_AF-A0A3R9PBP9-F1
#
_entry.id   AF-A0A3R9PBP9-F1
#
_cell.length_a   1.000
_cell.length_b   1.000
_cell.length_c   1.000
_cell.angle_alpha   90.00
_cell.angle_beta   90.00
_cell.angle_gamma   90.00
#
_symmetry.space_group_name_H-M   'P 1'
#
loop_
_entity.id
_entity.type
_entity.pdbx_description
1 polymer ?
#
loop_
_entity_poly.entity_id
_entity_poly.type
_entity_poly.pdbx_seq_one_letter_code
_entity_poly.pdbx_strand_id
1 'polypeptide(L)' 'MEKPKPDDRSNNPERIENTIGHTLQNMDEARDFEKAHSEEMSEEEKQQIEAKNQRREESIEGMRQEIKDEVNDQKK' A
#
# COMPACT_ATOMS: atom_id res chain seq x y z
N MET A 1 21.76 -12.25 31.86
CA MET A 1 21.11 -12.31 30.54
C MET A 1 20.92 -10.87 30.10
N GLU A 2 21.57 -10.42 29.04
CA GLU A 2 21.35 -9.09 28.47
C GLU A 2 19.96 -9.04 27.84
N LYS A 3 19.18 -8.01 28.17
CA LYS A 3 17.95 -7.71 27.44
C LYS A 3 18.33 -7.28 26.02
N PRO A 4 17.66 -7.81 24.98
CA PRO A 4 17.85 -7.30 23.62
C PRO A 4 17.52 -5.80 23.59
N LYS A 5 18.28 -5.05 22.79
CA LYS A 5 18.01 -3.63 22.56
C LYS A 5 16.63 -3.48 21.91
N PRO A 6 15.84 -2.47 22.30
CA PRO A 6 14.60 -2.17 21.60
C PRO A 6 14.90 -1.81 20.14
N ASP A 7 14.07 -2.31 19.22
CA ASP A 7 14.15 -1.96 17.80
C ASP A 7 13.86 -0.45 17.62
N ASP A 8 14.64 0.22 16.78
CA ASP A 8 14.41 1.62 16.41
C ASP A 8 13.32 1.69 15.32
N ARG A 9 12.15 2.20 15.71
CA ARG A 9 10.96 2.35 14.83
C ARG A 9 10.71 3.79 14.41
N SER A 10 11.69 4.68 14.62
CA SER A 10 11.51 6.12 14.36
C SER A 10 11.18 6.44 12.89
N ASN A 11 11.63 5.62 11.95
CA ASN A 11 11.39 5.79 10.51
C ASN A 11 10.26 4.91 9.94
N ASN A 12 9.56 4.13 10.77
CA ASN A 12 8.46 3.27 10.30
C ASN A 12 7.33 4.06 9.63
N PRO A 13 6.80 5.17 10.21
CA PRO A 13 5.72 5.93 9.58
C PRO A 13 6.08 6.41 8.17
N GLU A 14 7.28 6.98 7.98
CA GLU A 14 7.75 7.49 6.69
C GLU A 14 7.83 6.37 5.63
N ARG A 15 8.30 5.18 6.03
CA ARG A 15 8.37 4.03 5.11
C ARG A 15 7.00 3.52 4.71
N ILE A 16 6.04 3.50 5.64
CA ILE A 16 4.66 3.08 5.36
C ILE A 16 3.98 4.11 4.47
N GLU A 17 4.14 5.41 4.74
CA GLU A 17 3.62 6.49 3.89
C GLU A 17 4.16 6.41 2.46
N ASN A 18 5.47 6.21 2.28
CA ASN A 18 6.07 6.00 0.96
C ASN A 18 5.49 4.78 0.25
N THR A 19 5.26 3.69 0.98
CA THR A 19 4.68 2.46 0.41
C THR A 19 3.22 2.67 -0.03
N ILE A 20 2.43 3.41 0.76
CA ILE A 20 1.08 3.84 0.37
C ILE A 20 1.14 4.68 -0.91
N GLY A 21 2.03 5.67 -0.98
CA GLY A 21 2.20 6.54 -2.15
C GLY A 21 2.49 5.75 -3.42
N HIS A 22 3.48 4.85 -3.38
CA HIS A 22 3.79 3.97 -4.52
C HIS A 22 2.63 3.05 -4.87
N THR A 23 1.90 2.54 -3.88
CA THR A 23 0.77 1.64 -4.13
C THR A 23 -0.39 2.37 -4.82
N LEU A 24 -0.70 3.59 -4.40
CA LEU A 24 -1.70 4.44 -5.03
C LEU A 24 -1.31 4.78 -6.48
N GLN A 25 -0.06 5.20 -6.71
CA GLN A 25 0.44 5.46 -8.05
C GLN A 25 0.31 4.23 -8.96
N ASN A 26 0.71 3.05 -8.46
CA ASN A 26 0.58 1.79 -9.20
C ASN A 26 -0.88 1.38 -9.48
N MET A 27 -1.85 1.83 -8.67
CA MET A 27 -3.27 1.60 -8.93
C MET A 27 -3.76 2.50 -10.05
N ASP A 28 -3.40 3.78 -9.99
CA ASP A 28 -3.80 4.78 -11.00
C ASP A 28 -3.18 4.46 -12.36
N GLU A 29 -1.89 4.11 -12.40
CA GLU A 29 -1.22 3.64 -13.62
C GLU A 29 -1.89 2.39 -14.22
N ALA A 30 -2.33 1.45 -13.37
CA ALA A 30 -3.02 0.26 -13.84
C ALA A 30 -4.42 0.58 -14.41
N ARG A 31 -5.15 1.52 -13.79
CA ARG A 31 -6.45 2.00 -14.29
C ARG A 31 -6.30 2.76 -15.61
N ASP A 32 -5.28 3.60 -15.73
CA ASP A 32 -4.97 4.33 -16.95
C ASP A 32 -4.58 3.39 -18.09
N PHE A 33 -3.77 2.37 -17.80
CA PHE A 33 -3.43 1.32 -18.75
C PHE A 33 -4.67 0.55 -19.22
N GLU A 34 -5.51 0.09 -18.30
CA GLU A 34 -6.76 -0.61 -18.62
C GLU A 34 -7.65 0.23 -19.53
N LYS A 35 -7.81 1.52 -19.21
CA LYS A 35 -8.62 2.45 -20.00
C LYS A 35 -8.03 2.66 -21.41
N ALA A 36 -6.72 2.84 -21.52
CA ALA A 36 -6.03 3.08 -22.78
C ALA A 36 -6.05 1.86 -23.71
N HIS A 37 -6.02 0.64 -23.16
CA HIS A 37 -5.94 -0.62 -23.91
C HIS A 37 -7.22 -1.46 -23.83
N SER A 38 -8.34 -0.87 -23.41
CA SER A 38 -9.59 -1.60 -23.12
C SER A 38 -10.15 -2.41 -24.29
N GLU A 39 -9.89 -1.99 -25.54
CA GLU A 39 -10.32 -2.69 -26.76
C GLU A 39 -9.43 -3.90 -27.09
N GLU A 40 -8.18 -3.89 -26.64
CA GLU A 40 -7.17 -4.93 -26.88
C GLU A 40 -7.15 -5.99 -25.77
N MET A 41 -7.69 -5.65 -24.60
CA MET A 41 -7.74 -6.50 -23.42
C MET A 41 -8.94 -7.44 -23.39
N SER A 42 -8.70 -8.68 -22.99
CA SER A 42 -9.76 -9.61 -22.63
C SER A 42 -10.48 -9.21 -21.33
N GLU A 43 -11.71 -9.68 -21.17
CA GLU A 43 -12.48 -9.46 -19.93
C GLU A 43 -11.79 -10.06 -18.70
N GLU A 44 -11.07 -11.18 -18.87
CA GLU A 44 -10.30 -11.79 -17.77
C GLU A 44 -9.17 -10.86 -17.32
N GLU A 45 -8.42 -10.26 -18.25
CA GLU A 45 -7.34 -9.33 -17.92
C GLU A 45 -7.85 -8.09 -17.18
N LYS A 46 -8.99 -7.53 -17.62
CA LYS A 46 -9.63 -6.39 -16.94
C LYS A 46 -10.02 -6.75 -15.50
N GLN A 47 -10.69 -7.88 -15.31
CA GLN A 47 -11.07 -8.38 -13.98
C GLN A 47 -9.86 -8.63 -13.08
N GLN A 48 -8.74 -9.12 -13.64
CA GLN A 48 -7.51 -9.30 -12.88
C GLN A 48 -6.91 -7.96 -12.42
N ILE A 49 -6.92 -6.93 -13.27
CA ILE A 49 -6.48 -5.58 -12.90
C ILE A 49 -7.36 -5.01 -11.79
N GLU A 50 -8.69 -5.07 -11.96
CA GLU A 50 -9.65 -4.57 -10.98
C GLU A 50 -9.50 -5.29 -9.63
N ALA A 51 -9.46 -6.62 -9.62
CA ALA A 51 -9.29 -7.40 -8.40
C ALA A 51 -7.93 -7.13 -7.72
N LYS A 52 -6.88 -6.86 -8.49
CA LYS A 52 -5.57 -6.48 -7.94
C LYS A 52 -5.63 -5.09 -7.29
N ASN A 53 -6.33 -4.14 -7.92
CA ASN A 53 -6.55 -2.81 -7.34
C ASN A 53 -7.40 -2.87 -6.08
N GLN A 54 -8.44 -3.70 -6.04
CA GLN A 54 -9.24 -3.91 -4.83
C GLN A 54 -8.40 -4.43 -3.65
N ARG A 55 -7.53 -5.43 -3.89
CA ARG A 55 -6.60 -5.92 -2.84
C ARG A 55 -5.61 -4.86 -2.38
N ARG A 56 -5.18 -3.96 -3.28
CA ARG A 56 -4.31 -2.83 -2.92
C ARG A 56 -5.04 -1.83 -2.02
N GLU A 57 -6.32 -1.56 -2.26
CA GLU A 57 -7.15 -0.72 -1.38
C GLU A 57 -7.24 -1.29 0.03
N GLU A 58 -7.49 -2.59 0.16
CA GLU A 58 -7.50 -3.29 1.46
C GLU A 58 -6.14 -3.20 2.15
N SER A 59 -5.04 -3.39 1.40
CA SER A 59 -3.68 -3.26 1.94
C SER A 59 -3.36 -1.84 2.40
N ILE A 60 -3.82 -0.82 1.67
CA ILE A 60 -3.64 0.59 2.05
C ILE A 60 -4.38 0.89 3.34
N GLU A 61 -5.59 0.36 3.53
CA GLU A 61 -6.32 0.56 4.78
C GLU A 61 -5.57 -0.05 5.96
N GLY A 62 -5.00 -1.25 5.81
CA GLY A 62 -4.13 -1.85 6.82
C GLY A 62 -2.92 -0.97 7.15
N MET A 63 -2.21 -0.49 6.13
CA MET A 63 -1.05 0.41 6.30
C MET A 63 -1.43 1.74 6.97
N ARG A 64 -2.63 2.27 6.70
CA ARG A 64 -3.12 3.50 7.35
C ARG A 64 -3.39 3.29 8.83
N GLN A 65 -3.84 2.11 9.24
CA GLN A 65 -3.98 1.78 10.66
C GLN A 65 -2.61 1.62 11.32
N GLU A 66 -1.66 0.95 10.63
CA GLU A 66 -0.29 0.79 11.12
C GLU A 66 0.42 2.12 11.36
N ILE A 67 0.27 3.11 10.47
CA ILE A 67 0.80 4.47 10.69
C ILE A 67 0.24 5.09 11.97
N LYS A 68 -1.06 4.93 12.27
CA LYS A 68 -1.66 5.49 13.48
C LYS A 68 -1.04 4.87 14.72
N ASP A 69 -0.83 3.55 14.71
CA ASP A 69 -0.21 2.83 15.81
C ASP A 69 1.25 3.27 16.02
N GLU A 70 2.03 3.36 14.94
CA GLU A 70 3.42 3.81 14.99
C GLU A 70 3.54 5.26 15.50
N VAL A 71 2.68 6.17 15.04
CA VAL A 71 2.66 7.57 15.51
C VAL A 71 2.24 7.65 16.99
N ASN A 72 1.34 6.78 17.45
CA ASN A 72 0.94 6.72 18.85
C ASN A 72 2.06 6.19 19.75
N ASP A 73 2.81 5.18 19.27
CA ASP A 73 3.96 4.63 19.98
C ASP A 73 5.12 5.65 20.06
N GLN A 74 5.32 6.49 19.03
CA GLN A 74 6.30 7.59 19.07
C GLN A 74 5.96 8.72 20.06
N LYS A 75 4.69 8.86 20.44
CA LYS A 75 4.23 9.88 21.38
C LYS A 75 4.29 9.43 22.85
N LYS A 76 4.59 8.17 23.11
CA LYS A 76 4.73 7.59 24.46
C LYS A 76 6.18 7.68 24.95
#